data_AF-A0A820Q663-F1
#
_entry.id   AF-A0A820Q663-F1
#
_cell.length_a   1.000
_cell.length_b   1.000
_cell.length_c   1.000
_cell.angle_alpha   90.00
_cell.angle_beta   90.00
_cell.angle_gamma   90.00
#
_symmetry.space_group_name_H-M   'P 1'
#
loop_
_entity.id
_entity.type
_entity.pdbx_description
1 polymer ?
#
loop_
_entity_poly.entity_id
_entity_poly.type
_entity_poly.pdbx_seq_one_letter_code
_entity_poly.pdbx_strand_id
1 'polypeptide(L)'
;GSCILRITAKQQNGQLSKRSSSSRSCLAQTNASICCIHDPNYIYCQHAECGIMSCLICRKACPKFRNMYCTDEEFNELQKHFKCSDLADDKHMFDQYLELGQKVRCPNCGLAGMKDDACTHMTCPTCSQLWCYYCGKKNEDCNKAQDGVNGIFDHNYNWHT
;
A
#
# COMPACT_ATOMS: atom_id res chain seq x y z
N GLY A 1 14.95 39.24 0.53
CA GLY A 1 13.48 39.19 0.67
C GLY A 1 13.14 38.09 1.63
N SER A 2 12.44 38.40 2.73
CA SER A 2 12.08 37.45 3.78
C SER A 2 10.73 36.80 3.44
N CYS A 3 10.71 35.49 3.25
CA CYS A 3 9.46 34.74 3.00
C CYS A 3 9.00 34.14 4.32
N ILE A 4 8.12 34.86 5.04
CA ILE A 4 7.45 34.36 6.25
C ILE A 4 6.12 33.75 5.80
N LEU A 5 6.08 32.43 5.59
CA LEU A 5 4.85 31.69 5.31
C LEU A 5 4.18 31.27 6.62
N ARG A 6 3.07 31.92 6.96
CA ARG A 6 2.14 31.47 8.01
C ARG A 6 1.17 30.47 7.42
N ILE A 7 1.31 29.20 7.77
CA ILE A 7 0.38 28.12 7.41
C ILE A 7 -0.68 28.00 8.51
N THR A 8 -1.97 27.96 8.15
CA THR A 8 -3.11 27.79 9.08
C THR A 8 -3.66 26.37 8.94
N ALA A 9 -3.98 25.72 10.07
CA ALA A 9 -4.25 24.29 10.15
C ALA A 9 -5.76 23.93 10.20
N LYS A 10 -6.12 22.78 9.62
CA LYS A 10 -7.37 22.04 9.87
C LYS A 10 -7.03 20.68 10.49
N GLN A 11 -7.71 20.30 11.57
CA GLN A 11 -7.54 19.01 12.26
C GLN A 11 -8.45 17.92 11.68
N GLN A 12 -7.93 16.70 11.49
CA GLN A 12 -8.70 15.47 11.34
C GLN A 12 -8.02 14.30 12.06
N ASN A 13 -8.81 13.42 12.68
CA ASN A 13 -8.37 12.24 13.43
C ASN A 13 -8.53 10.97 12.58
N GLY A 14 -7.45 10.18 12.40
CA GLY A 14 -7.49 8.89 11.72
C GLY A 14 -6.53 7.86 12.33
N GLN A 15 -6.95 6.60 12.47
CA GLN A 15 -6.13 5.48 12.95
C GLN A 15 -5.35 4.81 11.80
N LEU A 16 -4.04 4.57 11.97
CA LEU A 16 -3.14 3.98 10.96
C LEU A 16 -2.81 2.51 11.24
N SER A 17 -2.89 1.68 10.20
CA SER A 17 -2.61 0.23 10.20
C SER A 17 -1.14 -0.10 9.89
N LYS A 18 -0.59 -1.14 10.54
CA LYS A 18 0.81 -1.59 10.48
C LYS A 18 1.07 -2.50 9.27
N ARG A 19 2.04 -2.18 8.40
CA ARG A 19 2.64 -3.10 7.41
C ARG A 19 4.16 -2.88 7.31
N SER A 20 4.92 -3.97 7.26
CA SER A 20 6.38 -4.03 7.36
C SER A 20 7.09 -3.92 6.00
N SER A 21 8.06 -3.01 5.87
CA SER A 21 9.07 -3.05 4.81
C SER A 21 10.45 -2.70 5.35
N SER A 22 11.44 -3.44 4.85
CA SER A 22 12.85 -3.49 5.27
C SER A 22 13.59 -2.18 4.95
N SER A 23 13.60 -1.28 5.91
CA SER A 23 14.66 -0.29 6.15
C SER A 23 14.91 -0.33 7.66
N ARG A 24 16.12 -0.04 8.15
CA ARG A 24 16.42 -0.01 9.59
C ARG A 24 15.52 1.04 10.26
N SER A 25 14.32 0.64 10.64
CA SER A 25 13.23 1.56 10.94
C SER A 25 13.06 1.66 12.45
N CYS A 26 13.05 2.89 12.96
CA CYS A 26 12.64 3.21 14.33
C CYS A 26 11.21 2.70 14.64
N LEU A 27 10.45 2.18 13.66
CA LEU A 27 9.14 1.54 13.81
C LEU A 27 9.17 0.22 14.60
N ALA A 28 10.34 -0.39 14.82
CA ALA A 28 10.48 -1.59 15.65
C ALA A 28 10.49 -1.28 17.16
N GLN A 29 10.63 -0.01 17.56
CA GLN A 29 10.59 0.40 18.97
C GLN A 29 9.14 0.69 19.38
N THR A 30 8.61 -0.11 20.30
CA THR A 30 7.20 -0.16 20.71
C THR A 30 6.65 1.09 21.40
N ASN A 31 7.48 2.11 21.63
CA ASN A 31 7.14 3.33 22.38
C ASN A 31 7.30 4.63 21.57
N ALA A 32 7.37 4.56 20.23
CA ALA A 32 7.39 5.77 19.41
C ALA A 32 6.01 6.45 19.43
N SER A 33 5.84 7.46 20.28
CA SER A 33 4.66 8.33 20.24
C SER A 33 4.73 9.23 19.00
N ILE A 34 3.58 9.43 18.34
CA ILE A 34 3.47 10.19 17.08
C ILE A 34 2.97 11.59 17.44
N CYS A 35 3.74 12.63 17.12
CA CYS A 35 3.28 14.02 17.22
C CYS A 35 3.02 14.58 15.83
N CYS A 36 1.82 15.10 15.61
CA CYS A 36 1.46 15.84 14.40
C CYS A 36 1.90 17.29 14.60
N ILE A 37 2.88 17.78 13.84
CA ILE A 37 3.26 19.20 13.83
C ILE A 37 2.62 19.84 12.60
N HIS A 38 1.54 20.61 12.81
CA HIS A 38 0.90 21.56 11.87
C HIS A 38 0.46 21.08 10.47
N ASP A 39 0.95 19.95 9.96
CA ASP A 39 0.57 19.32 8.70
C ASP A 39 0.29 17.83 8.97
N PRO A 40 -0.94 17.33 8.69
CA PRO A 40 -1.36 15.98 9.02
C PRO A 40 -0.60 14.88 8.27
N ASN A 41 0.28 15.23 7.32
CA ASN A 41 0.91 14.28 6.40
C ASN A 41 2.33 13.87 6.78
N TYR A 42 2.84 14.27 7.95
CA TYR A 42 4.19 13.92 8.41
C TYR A 42 4.16 13.27 9.80
N ILE A 43 5.03 12.26 10.00
CA ILE A 43 5.31 11.66 11.30
C ILE A 43 6.75 11.95 11.68
N TYR A 44 6.96 12.27 12.96
CA TYR A 44 8.27 12.41 13.57
C TYR A 44 8.53 11.28 14.56
N CYS A 45 9.73 10.71 14.52
CA CYS A 45 10.18 9.81 15.58
C CYS A 45 10.56 10.63 16.82
N GLN A 46 9.94 10.32 17.96
CA GLN A 46 10.21 11.00 19.24
C GLN A 46 11.49 10.55 19.93
N HIS A 47 12.15 9.49 19.46
CA HIS A 47 13.43 9.06 20.04
C HIS A 47 14.46 10.18 19.84
N ALA A 48 15.07 10.63 20.95
CA ALA A 48 15.95 11.81 21.00
C ALA A 48 17.07 11.77 19.94
N GLU A 49 17.57 10.56 19.66
CA GLU A 49 18.65 10.31 18.71
C GLU A 49 18.17 9.98 17.28
N CYS A 50 16.91 9.52 17.09
CA CYS A 50 16.43 9.13 15.77
C CYS A 50 16.15 10.38 14.94
N GLY A 51 15.27 11.26 15.43
CA GLY A 51 14.95 12.53 14.79
C GLY A 51 14.44 12.44 13.35
N ILE A 52 14.12 11.25 12.84
CA ILE A 52 13.64 11.03 11.48
C ILE A 52 12.22 11.58 11.36
N MET A 53 11.99 12.39 10.33
CA MET A 53 10.67 12.76 9.84
C MET A 53 10.35 11.87 8.63
N SER A 54 9.11 11.41 8.50
CA SER A 54 8.66 10.62 7.34
C SER A 54 7.31 11.13 6.83
N CYS A 55 7.15 11.18 5.52
CA CYS A 55 5.86 11.47 4.89
C CYS A 55 4.91 10.26 5.06
N LEU A 56 3.67 10.48 5.48
CA LEU A 56 2.68 9.42 5.70
C LEU A 56 2.18 8.76 4.42
N ILE A 57 2.22 9.51 3.32
CA ILE A 57 1.66 9.12 2.03
C ILE A 57 2.64 8.22 1.29
N CYS A 58 3.90 8.66 1.15
CA CYS A 58 4.93 7.91 0.43
C CYS A 58 5.85 7.09 1.35
N ARG A 59 5.77 7.27 2.68
CA ARG A 59 6.56 6.57 3.70
C ARG A 59 8.07 6.73 3.59
N LYS A 60 8.54 7.67 2.78
CA LYS A 60 9.96 8.02 2.67
C LYS A 60 10.35 8.99 3.79
N ALA A 61 11.61 8.88 4.22
CA ALA A 61 12.20 9.84 5.14
C ALA A 61 12.26 11.22 4.47
N CYS A 62 11.92 12.26 5.23
CA CYS A 62 11.97 13.65 4.82
C CYS A 62 13.15 14.36 5.52
N PRO A 63 13.73 15.40 4.88
CA PRO A 63 14.84 16.16 5.48
C PRO A 63 14.47 16.75 6.85
N LYS A 64 15.39 16.66 7.81
CA LYS A 64 15.23 17.30 9.13
C LYS A 64 15.96 18.64 9.12
N PHE A 65 15.22 19.74 9.32
CA PHE A 65 15.85 21.04 9.55
C PHE A 65 16.37 21.09 10.98
N ARG A 66 17.69 21.17 11.14
CA ARG A 66 18.32 21.32 12.46
C ARG A 66 18.06 22.73 13.04
N ASN A 67 17.90 23.72 12.17
CA ASN A 67 17.81 25.15 12.50
C ASN A 67 16.66 25.81 11.69
N MET A 68 16.35 27.08 11.97
CA MET A 68 15.40 27.90 11.16
C MET A 68 15.84 28.14 9.70
N TYR A 69 17.04 27.70 9.33
CA TYR A 69 17.61 27.86 7.99
C TYR A 69 17.80 26.47 7.37
N CYS A 70 17.28 26.28 6.16
CA CYS A 70 17.50 25.12 5.33
C CYS A 70 18.43 25.46 4.17
N THR A 71 19.18 24.47 3.66
CA THR A 71 19.84 24.66 2.36
C THR A 71 18.80 24.58 1.24
N ASP A 72 19.14 25.12 0.06
CA ASP A 72 18.25 25.06 -1.10
C ASP A 72 17.99 23.60 -1.52
N GLU A 73 18.95 22.71 -1.37
CA GLU A 73 18.78 21.26 -1.63
C GLU A 73 17.76 20.63 -0.67
N GLU A 74 17.88 20.90 0.64
CA GLU A 74 16.94 20.36 1.64
C GLU A 74 15.52 20.89 1.41
N PHE A 75 15.40 22.17 1.03
CA PHE A 75 14.13 22.77 0.68
C PHE A 75 13.52 22.12 -0.57
N ASN A 76 14.31 21.90 -1.62
CA ASN A 76 13.86 21.24 -2.85
C ASN A 76 13.42 19.79 -2.60
N GLU A 77 14.10 19.05 -1.73
CA GLU A 77 13.66 17.71 -1.32
C GLU A 77 12.34 17.77 -0.53
N LEU A 78 12.16 18.74 0.37
CA LEU A 78 10.88 18.93 1.07
C LEU A 78 9.76 19.30 0.08
N GLN A 79 10.04 20.11 -0.93
CA GLN A 79 9.08 20.49 -1.97
C GLN A 79 8.53 19.30 -2.74
N LYS A 80 9.35 18.26 -2.98
CA LYS A 80 8.87 17.01 -3.60
C LYS A 80 7.81 16.32 -2.74
N HIS A 81 7.85 16.50 -1.42
CA HIS A 81 6.88 15.91 -0.49
C HIS A 81 5.58 16.71 -0.36
N PHE A 82 5.58 18.02 -0.59
CA PHE A 82 4.32 18.79 -0.70
C PHE A 82 3.47 18.28 -1.87
N LYS A 83 4.10 17.97 -3.01
CA LYS A 83 3.39 17.32 -4.13
C LYS A 83 2.83 15.94 -3.75
N CYS A 84 3.47 15.20 -2.84
CA CYS A 84 2.89 13.95 -2.33
C CYS A 84 1.60 14.21 -1.55
N SER A 85 1.56 15.27 -0.75
CA SER A 85 0.35 15.70 -0.03
C SER A 85 -0.79 16.04 -0.98
N ASP A 86 -0.51 16.79 -2.04
CA ASP A 86 -1.53 17.17 -3.03
C ASP A 86 -2.10 15.96 -3.77
N LEU A 87 -1.27 14.92 -3.99
CA LEU A 87 -1.65 13.68 -4.67
C LEU A 87 -2.07 12.57 -3.70
N ALA A 88 -2.34 12.89 -2.43
CA ALA A 88 -2.66 11.89 -1.41
C ALA A 88 -3.92 11.09 -1.75
N ASP A 89 -4.99 11.81 -2.13
CA ASP A 89 -6.29 11.21 -2.44
C ASP A 89 -6.23 10.37 -3.72
N ASP A 90 -5.57 10.88 -4.76
CA ASP A 90 -5.34 10.14 -6.01
C ASP A 90 -4.57 8.86 -5.74
N LYS A 91 -3.46 8.95 -4.99
CA LYS A 91 -2.67 7.77 -4.61
C LYS A 91 -3.51 6.78 -3.82
N HIS A 92 -4.32 7.25 -2.87
CA HIS A 92 -5.19 6.39 -2.07
C HIS A 92 -6.19 5.65 -2.95
N MET A 93 -6.80 6.34 -3.90
CA MET A 93 -7.71 5.77 -4.88
C MET A 93 -7.01 4.70 -5.73
N PHE A 94 -5.82 5.00 -6.27
CA PHE A 94 -5.03 4.03 -7.04
C PHE A 94 -4.65 2.81 -6.21
N ASP A 95 -4.17 2.99 -4.98
CA ASP A 95 -3.83 1.89 -4.08
C ASP A 95 -5.04 0.99 -3.78
N GLN A 96 -6.22 1.59 -3.60
CA GLN A 96 -7.47 0.86 -3.37
C GLN A 96 -7.85 0.02 -4.58
N TYR A 97 -7.80 0.58 -5.79
CA TYR A 97 -8.09 -0.17 -7.02
C TYR A 97 -7.06 -1.26 -7.29
N LEU A 98 -5.79 -1.00 -6.98
CA LEU A 98 -4.73 -1.99 -7.09
C LEU A 98 -4.97 -3.16 -6.11
N GLU A 99 -5.32 -2.88 -4.86
CA GLU A 99 -5.64 -3.91 -3.86
C GLU A 99 -6.87 -4.73 -4.25
N LEU A 100 -7.89 -4.10 -4.84
CA LEU A 100 -9.07 -4.78 -5.35
C LEU A 100 -8.74 -5.65 -6.58
N GLY A 101 -7.92 -5.15 -7.50
CA GLY A 101 -7.54 -5.88 -8.72
C GLY A 101 -6.58 -7.05 -8.48
N GLN A 102 -5.82 -7.02 -7.38
CA GLN A 102 -4.90 -8.09 -6.97
C GLN A 102 -5.57 -9.25 -6.23
N LYS A 103 -6.87 -9.12 -5.91
CA LYS A 103 -7.59 -10.08 -5.08
C LYS A 103 -8.81 -10.61 -5.81
N VAL A 104 -9.01 -11.92 -5.73
CA VAL A 104 -10.19 -12.57 -6.29
C VAL A 104 -10.88 -13.36 -5.17
N ARG A 105 -12.19 -13.18 -5.05
CA ARG A 105 -12.98 -13.82 -4.00
C ARG A 105 -13.21 -15.29 -4.33
N CYS A 106 -13.05 -16.15 -3.34
CA CYS A 106 -13.43 -17.55 -3.43
C CYS A 106 -14.94 -17.64 -3.78
N PRO A 107 -15.33 -18.37 -4.83
CA PRO A 107 -16.72 -18.48 -5.26
C PRO A 107 -17.60 -19.28 -4.28
N ASN A 108 -17.02 -19.94 -3.29
CA ASN A 108 -17.75 -20.71 -2.28
C ASN A 108 -17.97 -19.91 -0.99
N CYS A 109 -16.90 -19.41 -0.36
CA CYS A 109 -16.97 -18.74 0.95
C CYS A 109 -16.73 -17.22 0.92
N GLY A 110 -16.37 -16.64 -0.24
CA GLY A 110 -16.16 -15.20 -0.40
C GLY A 110 -14.84 -14.65 0.15
N LEU A 111 -13.97 -15.50 0.73
CA LEU A 111 -12.64 -15.09 1.18
C LEU A 111 -11.81 -14.56 0.01
N ALA A 112 -11.23 -13.38 0.15
CA ALA A 112 -10.38 -12.77 -0.87
C ALA A 112 -8.99 -13.42 -0.86
N GLY A 113 -8.61 -14.06 -1.97
CA GLY A 113 -7.28 -14.64 -2.17
C GLY A 113 -6.43 -13.78 -3.11
N MET A 114 -5.11 -13.80 -2.92
CA MET A 114 -4.13 -13.23 -3.83
C MET A 114 -3.37 -14.36 -4.54
N LYS A 115 -3.12 -14.21 -5.84
CA LYS A 115 -2.37 -15.19 -6.65
C LYS A 115 -0.94 -15.33 -6.14
N ASP A 116 -0.41 -16.55 -6.16
CA ASP A 116 1.03 -16.82 -6.01
C ASP A 116 1.72 -16.89 -7.39
N ASP A 117 3.04 -16.72 -7.44
CA ASP A 117 3.75 -16.52 -8.71
C ASP A 117 3.68 -17.74 -9.66
N ALA A 118 3.34 -18.93 -9.17
CA ALA A 118 3.47 -20.17 -9.92
C ALA A 118 2.20 -20.65 -10.64
N CYS A 119 0.99 -20.43 -10.08
CA CYS A 119 -0.24 -21.02 -10.64
C CYS A 119 -1.37 -20.00 -10.78
N THR A 120 -2.21 -20.17 -11.81
CA THR A 120 -3.44 -19.37 -11.95
C THR A 120 -4.62 -19.95 -11.17
N HIS A 121 -4.44 -21.11 -10.57
CA HIS A 121 -5.44 -21.84 -9.81
C HIS A 121 -5.10 -21.74 -8.32
N MET A 122 -6.11 -21.43 -7.53
CA MET A 122 -5.99 -21.19 -6.10
C MET A 122 -6.83 -22.17 -5.31
N THR A 123 -6.33 -22.59 -4.16
CA THR A 123 -7.07 -23.40 -3.18
C THR A 123 -7.44 -22.54 -1.97
N CYS A 124 -8.71 -22.58 -1.55
CA CYS A 124 -9.17 -21.78 -0.41
C CYS A 124 -8.53 -22.33 0.87
N PRO A 125 -7.84 -21.53 1.69
CA PRO A 125 -7.38 -22.01 2.99
C PRO A 125 -8.55 -22.28 3.97
N THR A 126 -9.74 -21.73 3.71
CA THR A 126 -10.91 -21.89 4.61
C THR A 126 -11.83 -23.04 4.22
N CYS A 127 -12.15 -23.19 2.93
CA CYS A 127 -13.11 -24.20 2.47
C CYS A 127 -12.54 -25.20 1.45
N SER A 128 -11.23 -25.15 1.18
CA SER A 128 -10.52 -26.00 0.23
C SER A 128 -11.03 -25.97 -1.22
N GLN A 129 -11.94 -25.05 -1.57
CA GLN A 129 -12.40 -24.88 -2.95
C GLN A 129 -11.21 -24.56 -3.86
N LEU A 130 -11.09 -25.27 -4.98
CA LEU A 130 -10.17 -24.95 -6.07
C LEU A 130 -10.89 -24.04 -7.08
N TRP A 131 -10.33 -22.89 -7.42
CA TRP A 131 -10.88 -21.96 -8.42
C TRP A 131 -9.79 -21.31 -9.26
N CYS A 132 -10.17 -20.77 -10.41
CA CYS A 132 -9.26 -19.98 -11.24
C CYS A 132 -9.25 -18.52 -10.81
N TYR A 133 -8.06 -17.98 -10.55
CA TYR A 133 -7.86 -16.56 -10.22
C TYR A 133 -8.43 -15.64 -11.31
N TYR A 134 -8.15 -15.90 -12.59
CA TYR A 134 -8.55 -14.99 -13.66
C TYR A 134 -10.07 -14.92 -13.90
N CYS A 135 -10.77 -16.05 -13.88
CA CYS A 135 -12.20 -16.07 -14.19
C CYS A 135 -13.08 -16.11 -12.93
N GLY A 136 -12.51 -16.35 -11.75
CA GLY A 136 -13.23 -16.41 -10.47
C GLY A 136 -14.16 -17.61 -10.31
N LYS A 137 -14.14 -18.57 -11.25
CA LYS A 137 -15.05 -19.72 -11.28
C LYS A 137 -14.45 -20.94 -10.60
N LYS A 138 -15.32 -21.81 -10.08
CA LYS A 138 -14.96 -23.12 -9.50
C LYS A 138 -14.35 -24.01 -10.56
N ASN A 139 -13.59 -25.02 -10.13
CA ASN A 139 -13.01 -26.05 -11.02
C ASN A 139 -14.07 -26.64 -12.00
N GLU A 140 -15.21 -27.06 -11.47
CA GLU A 140 -16.32 -27.65 -12.22
C GLU A 140 -16.87 -26.71 -13.31
N ASP A 141 -16.86 -25.40 -13.04
CA ASP A 141 -17.37 -24.36 -13.95
C ASP A 141 -16.31 -23.85 -14.95
N CYS A 142 -15.04 -24.25 -14.78
CA CYS A 142 -13.92 -23.84 -15.64
C CYS A 142 -13.73 -24.78 -16.84
N ASN A 143 -14.25 -26.01 -16.79
CA ASN A 143 -14.07 -26.99 -17.85
C ASN A 143 -14.88 -26.60 -19.10
N LYS A 144 -14.16 -26.21 -20.16
CA LYS A 144 -14.74 -25.91 -21.48
C LYS A 144 -14.73 -27.09 -22.45
N ALA A 145 -14.03 -28.19 -22.12
CA ALA A 145 -13.95 -29.35 -22.99
C ALA A 145 -15.25 -30.17 -22.91
N GLN A 146 -15.86 -30.48 -24.06
CA GLN A 146 -17.02 -31.38 -24.14
C GLN A 146 -16.70 -32.80 -23.63
N ASP A 147 -15.42 -33.14 -23.61
CA ASP A 147 -14.95 -34.52 -23.38
C ASP A 147 -14.58 -34.77 -21.90
N GLY A 148 -14.57 -33.73 -21.06
CA GLY A 148 -14.26 -33.83 -19.62
C GLY A 148 -12.83 -34.24 -19.27
N VAL A 149 -11.95 -34.47 -20.26
CA VAL A 149 -10.59 -35.00 -20.05
C VAL A 149 -9.62 -33.96 -19.49
N ASN A 150 -9.85 -32.67 -19.81
CA ASN A 150 -8.94 -31.58 -19.48
C ASN A 150 -9.48 -30.84 -18.26
N GLY A 151 -8.79 -30.95 -17.12
CA GLY A 151 -9.19 -30.36 -15.84
C GLY A 151 -8.94 -28.85 -15.76
N ILE A 152 -9.04 -28.28 -14.56
CA ILE A 152 -8.81 -26.84 -14.32
C ILE A 152 -7.50 -26.35 -14.92
N PHE A 153 -6.46 -27.16 -14.98
CA PHE A 153 -5.13 -26.73 -15.43
C PHE A 153 -5.06 -26.39 -16.93
N ASP A 154 -6.01 -26.89 -17.73
CA ASP A 154 -5.99 -26.76 -19.18
C ASP A 154 -6.92 -25.65 -19.70
N HIS A 155 -7.79 -25.07 -18.87
CA HIS A 155 -8.75 -24.04 -19.34
C HIS A 155 -8.10 -22.71 -19.78
N ASN A 156 -6.80 -22.55 -19.49
CA ASN A 156 -6.01 -21.35 -19.77
C ASN A 156 -4.89 -21.60 -20.80
N TYR A 157 -4.84 -22.80 -21.36
CA TYR A 157 -3.73 -23.24 -22.22
C TYR A 157 -3.63 -22.45 -23.55
N ASN A 158 -4.75 -21.89 -24.05
CA ASN A 158 -4.82 -21.14 -25.33
C ASN A 158 -5.10 -19.64 -25.16
N TRP A 159 -4.61 -18.99 -24.11
CA TRP A 159 -4.82 -17.54 -23.93
C TRP A 159 -3.89 -16.65 -24.76
N HIS A 160 -2.90 -17.25 -25.41
CA HIS A 160 -1.92 -16.54 -26.25
C HIS A 160 -2.33 -16.41 -27.73
N THR A 161 -3.53 -16.86 -28.09
CA THR A 161 -4.09 -16.79 -29.46
C THR A 161 -5.32 -15.90 -29.48
#